data_AF-A0A3A9A3L0-F1
#
_entry.id   AF-A0A3A9A3L0-F1
#
_cell.length_a   1.000
_cell.length_b   1.000
_cell.length_c   1.000
_cell.angle_alpha   90.00
_cell.angle_beta   90.00
_cell.angle_gamma   90.00
#
_symmetry.space_group_name_H-M   'P 1'
#
loop_
_entity.id
_entity.type
_entity.pdbx_description
1 polymer ?
#
loop_
_entity_poly.entity_id
_entity_poly.type
_entity_poly.pdbx_seq_one_letter_code
_entity_poly.pdbx_strand_id
1 'polypeptide(L)' 'MTFASGIKDVRERCLLSQGAFAEKLGVAFSTVNRWEKGKAVPNYIKMQQIAKFCEEHGIEYQELNDAWKESRNADTH' A
#
# COMPACT_ATOMS: atom_id res chain seq x y z
N MET A 1 -2.42 7.12 -10.98
CA MET A 1 -1.91 5.74 -10.81
C MET A 1 -2.96 4.88 -10.12
N THR A 2 -2.89 3.55 -10.14
CA THR A 2 -3.76 2.73 -9.26
C THR A 2 -3.08 2.52 -7.90
N PHE A 3 -3.87 2.28 -6.85
CA PHE A 3 -3.31 1.91 -5.53
C PHE A 3 -2.36 0.70 -5.64
N ALA A 4 -2.76 -0.31 -6.43
CA ALA A 4 -1.98 -1.53 -6.66
C ALA A 4 -0.59 -1.25 -7.25
N SER A 5 -0.51 -0.39 -8.27
CA SER A 5 0.78 0.02 -8.86
C SER A 5 1.60 0.89 -7.89
N GLY A 6 0.96 1.76 -7.12
CA GLY A 6 1.67 2.66 -6.20
C GLY A 6 2.25 1.95 -4.99
N ILE A 7 1.51 1.04 -4.37
CA ILE A 7 2.03 0.29 -3.21
C ILE A 7 3.18 -0.65 -3.63
N LYS A 8 3.12 -1.17 -4.85
CA LYS A 8 4.22 -1.95 -5.45
C LYS A 8 5.46 -1.10 -5.65
N ASP A 9 5.30 0.13 -6.16
CA ASP A 9 6.41 1.08 -6.35
C ASP A 9 7.07 1.48 -5.02
N VAL A 10 6.28 1.77 -3.97
CA VAL A 10 6.82 2.00 -2.61
C VAL A 10 7.71 0.83 -2.15
N ARG A 11 7.23 -0.41 -2.31
CA ARG A 11 7.99 -1.61 -1.94
C ARG A 11 9.30 -1.71 -2.72
N GLU A 12 9.24 -1.50 -4.04
CA GLU A 12 10.40 -1.65 -4.94
C GLU A 12 11.45 -0.58 -4.71
N ARG A 13 11.05 0.67 -4.40
CA ARG A 13 11.96 1.74 -3.97
C ARG A 13 12.71 1.40 -2.68
N CYS A 14 12.11 0.61 -1.79
CA CYS A 14 12.77 0.09 -0.59
C CYS A 14 13.57 -1.21 -0.82
N LEU A 15 13.62 -1.73 -2.06
CA LEU A 15 14.29 -3.00 -2.40
C LEU A 15 13.78 -4.20 -1.57
N LEU A 16 12.50 -4.21 -1.21
CA LEU A 16 11.89 -5.27 -0.40
C LEU A 16 11.17 -6.31 -1.26
N SER A 17 11.26 -7.57 -0.84
CA SER A 17 10.32 -8.59 -1.32
C SER A 17 8.92 -8.33 -0.73
N GLN A 18 7.87 -8.90 -1.34
CA GLN A 18 6.51 -8.81 -0.78
C GLN A 18 6.44 -9.34 0.66
N GLY A 19 7.23 -10.37 0.99
CA GLY A 19 7.31 -10.94 2.34
C GLY A 19 7.97 -9.98 3.33
N ALA A 20 9.15 -9.44 2.99
CA ALA A 20 9.84 -8.47 3.84
C ALA A 20 9.00 -7.20 4.05
N PHE A 21 8.28 -6.75 3.02
CA PHE A 21 7.38 -5.62 3.14
C PHE A 21 6.17 -5.92 4.04
N ALA A 22 5.61 -7.13 3.93
CA ALA A 22 4.53 -7.57 4.81
C ALA A 22 4.97 -7.62 6.28
N GLU A 23 6.18 -8.10 6.56
CA GLU A 23 6.78 -8.08 7.91
C GLU A 23 6.93 -6.67 8.45
N LYS A 24 7.44 -5.73 7.64
CA LYS A 24 7.58 -4.31 8.02
C LYS A 24 6.23 -3.66 8.33
N LEU A 25 5.17 -4.02 7.60
CA LEU A 25 3.82 -3.49 7.81
C LEU A 25 3.00 -4.26 8.86
N GLY A 26 3.53 -5.35 9.42
CA GLY A 26 2.80 -6.20 10.37
C GLY A 26 1.52 -6.80 9.76
N VAL A 27 1.62 -7.33 8.53
CA VAL A 27 0.55 -8.01 7.81
C VAL A 27 1.03 -9.35 7.24
N ALA A 28 0.10 -10.20 6.81
CA ALA A 28 0.46 -11.42 6.11
C ALA A 28 0.93 -11.12 4.67
N PHE A 29 1.82 -11.95 4.13
CA PHE A 29 2.25 -11.89 2.72
C PHE A 29 1.05 -11.83 1.75
N SER A 30 0.02 -12.65 2.02
CA SER A 30 -1.19 -12.72 1.19
C SER A 30 -1.94 -11.37 1.13
N THR A 31 -1.85 -10.56 2.18
CA THR A 31 -2.42 -9.21 2.23
C THR A 31 -1.73 -8.29 1.24
N VAL A 32 -0.39 -8.21 1.26
CA VAL A 32 0.40 -7.41 0.30
C VAL A 32 0.18 -7.89 -1.13
N ASN A 33 0.19 -9.21 -1.36
CA ASN A 33 -0.06 -9.78 -2.69
C ASN A 33 -1.46 -9.41 -3.22
N ARG A 34 -2.50 -9.36 -2.38
CA ARG A 34 -3.83 -8.91 -2.82
C ARG A 34 -3.85 -7.41 -3.15
N TRP A 35 -3.16 -6.59 -2.38
CA TRP A 35 -3.02 -5.15 -2.64
C TRP A 35 -2.32 -4.88 -3.98
N GLU A 36 -1.16 -5.49 -4.21
CA GLU A 36 -0.38 -5.31 -5.45
C GLU A 36 -1.07 -5.90 -6.69
N LYS A 37 -2.01 -6.83 -6.51
CA LYS A 37 -2.86 -7.37 -7.59
C LYS A 37 -4.18 -6.62 -7.77
N GLY A 38 -4.42 -5.54 -7.00
CA GLY A 38 -5.68 -4.79 -7.05
C GLY A 38 -6.91 -5.60 -6.62
N LYS A 39 -6.72 -6.67 -5.83
CA LYS A 39 -7.80 -7.54 -5.32
C LYS A 39 -8.36 -7.07 -3.97
N ALA A 40 -7.72 -6.08 -3.37
CA ALA A 40 -8.15 -5.39 -2.16
C ALA A 40 -7.37 -4.08 -2.04
N VAL A 41 -7.86 -3.20 -1.17
CA VAL A 41 -7.14 -2.04 -0.67
C VAL A 41 -7.03 -2.12 0.87
N PRO A 42 -6.03 -1.49 1.50
CA PRO A 42 -5.91 -1.44 2.95
C PRO A 42 -7.12 -0.74 3.57
N ASN A 43 -7.46 -1.11 4.80
CA ASN A 43 -8.37 -0.29 5.61
C ASN A 43 -7.62 0.94 6.18
N TYR A 44 -8.31 1.82 6.91
CA TYR A 44 -7.71 3.03 7.49
C TYR A 44 -6.48 2.74 8.34
N ILE A 45 -6.54 1.70 9.20
CA ILE A 45 -5.41 1.32 10.08
C ILE A 45 -4.21 0.88 9.25
N LYS A 46 -4.43 0.04 8.23
CA LYS A 46 -3.35 -0.42 7.35
C LYS A 46 -2.79 0.69 6.48
N MET A 47 -3.64 1.63 6.03
CA MET A 47 -3.17 2.81 5.29
C MET A 47 -2.32 3.73 6.18
N GLN A 48 -2.67 3.90 7.46
CA GLN A 48 -1.85 4.65 8.41
C GLN A 48 -0.49 3.98 8.63
N GLN A 49 -0.43 2.64 8.70
CA GLN A 49 0.84 1.92 8.78
C GLN A 49 1.70 2.10 7.52
N ILE A 50 1.08 2.12 6.34
CA ILE A 50 1.77 2.40 5.07
C ILE A 50 2.29 3.85 5.05
N ALA A 51 1.48 4.82 5.45
CA ALA A 51 1.89 6.22 5.54
C ALA A 51 3.11 6.40 6.45
N LYS A 52 3.07 5.81 7.66
CA LYS A 52 4.20 5.81 8.59
C LYS A 52 5.44 5.15 7.98
N PHE A 53 5.28 4.01 7.32
CA PHE A 53 6.40 3.35 6.63
C PHE A 53 7.04 4.27 5.58
N CYS A 54 6.23 4.97 4.78
CA CYS A 54 6.72 5.91 3.78
C CYS A 54 7.47 7.08 4.41
N GLU A 55 6.95 7.65 5.50
CA GLU A 55 7.59 8.73 6.26
C GLU A 55 8.95 8.30 6.81
N GLU A 56 9.05 7.10 7.40
CA GLU A 56 10.31 6.55 7.94
C GLU A 56 11.38 6.31 6.85
N HIS A 57 10.97 6.12 5.59
CA HIS A 57 11.86 5.88 4.46
C HIS A 57 12.02 7.10 3.53
N GLY A 58 11.42 8.25 3.87
CA GLY A 58 11.49 9.46 3.05
C GLY A 58 10.80 9.33 1.68
N ILE A 59 9.76 8.49 1.59
CA ILE A 59 9.01 8.25 0.36
C ILE A 59 7.77 9.13 0.33
N GLU A 60 7.63 9.94 -0.72
CA GLU A 60 6.39 10.67 -0.97
C GLU A 60 5.25 9.69 -1.31
N TYR A 61 4.12 9.82 -0.63
CA TYR A 61 2.97 8.90 -0.77
C TYR A 61 1.64 9.61 -1.05
N GLN A 62 1.67 10.89 -1.46
CA GLN A 62 0.45 11.67 -1.71
C GLN A 62 -0.39 11.05 -2.83
N GLU A 63 0.23 10.74 -3.97
CA GLU A 63 -0.47 10.07 -5.09
C GLU A 63 -1.00 8.69 -4.71
N LEU A 64 -0.27 7.93 -3.88
CA LEU A 64 -0.72 6.64 -3.37
C LEU A 64 -1.95 6.79 -2.46
N ASN A 65 -1.96 7.81 -1.60
CA ASN A 65 -3.06 8.12 -0.70
C ASN A 65 -4.32 8.54 -1.48
N ASP A 66 -4.17 9.34 -2.53
CA ASP A 66 -5.30 9.77 -3.34
C ASP A 66 -5.88 8.61 -4.16
N ALA A 67 -5.01 7.77 -4.75
CA ALA A 67 -5.44 6.54 -5.43
C ALA A 67 -6.15 5.55 -4.47
N TRP A 68 -5.73 5.52 -3.20
CA TRP A 68 -6.40 4.73 -2.16
C TRP A 68 -7.81 5.27 -1.84
N LYS A 69 -7.98 6.59 -1.68
CA LYS A 69 -9.29 7.23 -1.44
C LYS A 69 -10.25 6.96 -2.59
N GLU A 70 -9.78 7.10 -3.83
CA GLU A 70 -10.58 6.83 -5.03
C GLU A 70 -11.07 5.38 -5.07
N SER A 71 -10.17 4.42 -4.79
CA SER A 71 -10.50 2.99 -4.80
C SER A 71 -11.58 2.62 -3.77
N ARG A 72 -11.66 3.34 -2.64
CA ARG A 72 -12.66 3.11 -1.60
C ARG A 72 -14.01 3.74 -1.91
N ASN A 73 -14.02 4.88 -2.61
CA ASN A 73 -15.26 5.53 -3.02
C ASN A 73 -15.95 4.76 -4.15
N ALA A 74 -15.17 4.06 -4.99
CA ALA A 74 -15.67 3.22 -6.08
C ALA A 74 -16.47 1.99 -5.61
N ASP A 75 -16.25 1.50 -4.38
CA ASP A 75 -17.03 0.39 -3.79
C ASP A 75 -18.43 0.83 -3.30
N THR A 76 -18.79 2.12 -3.46
CA THR A 76 -20.05 2.71 -2.95
C THR A 76 -21.10 2.94 -4.05
N HIS A 77 -20.94 2.41 -5.26
CA HIS A 77 -21.92 2.49 -6.35
C HIS A 77 -22.18 1.13 -6.99
#